data_AF-A0A6I5W6N4-F1
#
_entry.id   AF-A0A6I5W6N4-F1
#
_cell.length_a   1.000
_cell.length_b   1.000
_cell.length_c   1.000
_cell.angle_alpha   90.00
_cell.angle_beta   90.00
_cell.angle_gamma   90.00
#
_symmetry.space_group_name_H-M   'P 1'
#
loop_
_entity.id
_entity.type
_entity.pdbx_description
1 polymer ?
#
loop_
_entity_poly.entity_id
_entity_poly.type
_entity_poly.pdbx_seq_one_letter_code
_entity_poly.pdbx_strand_id
1 'polypeptide(L)'
;MTAVVDIDAAIGFVVAHGDVVDRARLSRLRTGTPPGPDVLDVAEGGQLPDGGWPAYLEGKVASVDATCFRLAELDDLGAIGRPAARRALDWLAFRQLPDGGWEEDAALADTAPEWARPGDPEAGFYLTANAAFWLTVAGLDARAAGPLDHRVGGVYAGVVHAAALSLVARLNPDGSWPSFLAAGWLSAGVLFRQEMFQESARIQVALAERIADMSPANVAWLAASLRRVGVDEQDWILVRARRRLAETQRSDGGWESDDGHQFDVHATLTAIRACR
;
A
#
# COMPACT_ATOMS: atom_id res chain seq x y z
N MET A 1 -12.09 -6.12 -29.79
CA MET A 1 -12.29 -6.92 -28.57
C MET A 1 -11.91 -6.04 -27.40
N THR A 2 -12.77 -5.89 -26.39
CA THR A 2 -12.38 -5.24 -25.13
C THR A 2 -11.30 -6.09 -24.49
N ALA A 3 -10.13 -5.51 -24.21
CA ALA A 3 -9.05 -6.22 -23.52
C ALA A 3 -9.55 -6.66 -22.14
N VAL A 4 -9.36 -7.93 -21.79
CA VAL A 4 -9.70 -8.51 -20.48
C VAL A 4 -8.42 -9.05 -19.88
N VAL A 5 -8.22 -8.84 -18.58
CA VAL A 5 -7.08 -9.41 -17.85
C VAL A 5 -7.19 -10.94 -17.83
N ASP A 6 -6.16 -11.61 -18.33
CA ASP A 6 -6.02 -13.07 -18.23
C ASP A 6 -5.39 -13.44 -16.88
N ILE A 7 -6.26 -13.69 -15.90
CA ILE A 7 -5.85 -14.04 -14.54
C ILE A 7 -5.16 -15.40 -14.46
N ASP A 8 -5.51 -16.34 -15.34
CA ASP A 8 -4.91 -17.68 -15.33
C ASP A 8 -3.47 -17.62 -15.87
N ALA A 9 -3.22 -16.81 -16.90
CA ALA A 9 -1.87 -16.53 -17.37
C ALA A 9 -1.02 -15.84 -16.30
N ALA A 10 -1.57 -14.84 -15.59
CA ALA A 10 -0.89 -14.16 -14.49
C ALA A 10 -0.51 -15.11 -13.34
N ILE A 11 -1.42 -16.02 -12.97
CA ILE A 11 -1.16 -17.09 -12.00
C ILE A 11 -0.02 -17.98 -12.49
N GLY A 12 -0.05 -18.39 -13.78
CA GLY A 12 1.00 -19.20 -14.40
C GLY A 12 2.37 -18.52 -14.34
N PHE A 13 2.42 -17.22 -14.62
CA PHE A 13 3.63 -16.42 -14.54
C PHE A 13 4.26 -16.46 -13.14
N VAL A 14 3.47 -16.21 -12.09
CA VAL A 14 3.96 -16.22 -10.70
C VAL A 14 4.40 -17.62 -10.27
N VAL A 15 3.70 -18.68 -10.69
CA VAL A 15 4.12 -20.06 -10.39
C VAL A 15 5.48 -20.38 -11.03
N ALA A 16 5.72 -19.90 -12.26
CA ALA A 16 6.95 -20.17 -12.98
C ALA A 16 8.15 -19.37 -12.43
N HIS A 17 7.94 -18.10 -12.05
CA HIS A 17 9.05 -17.17 -11.77
C HIS A 17 9.17 -16.76 -10.29
N GLY A 18 8.12 -16.90 -9.49
CA GLY A 18 8.10 -16.48 -8.09
C GLY A 18 8.86 -17.43 -7.18
N ASP A 19 9.42 -16.86 -6.10
CA ASP A 19 10.07 -17.61 -5.04
C ASP A 19 9.07 -18.31 -4.10
N VAL A 20 9.57 -18.85 -2.97
CA VAL A 20 8.71 -19.54 -1.99
C VAL A 20 7.70 -18.59 -1.32
N VAL A 21 8.08 -17.34 -1.07
CA VAL A 21 7.23 -16.32 -0.46
C VAL A 21 6.19 -15.84 -1.47
N ASP A 22 6.58 -15.58 -2.71
CA ASP A 22 5.68 -15.17 -3.80
C ASP A 22 4.59 -16.21 -4.06
N ARG A 23 4.97 -17.49 -4.12
CA ARG A 23 4.01 -18.58 -4.30
C ARG A 23 3.08 -18.73 -3.09
N ALA A 24 3.56 -18.45 -1.89
CA ALA A 24 2.72 -18.44 -0.69
C ALA A 24 1.71 -17.27 -0.71
N ARG A 25 2.15 -16.06 -1.11
CA ARG A 25 1.27 -14.90 -1.35
C ARG A 25 0.21 -15.23 -2.39
N LEU A 26 0.60 -15.81 -3.53
CA LEU A 26 -0.33 -16.26 -4.57
C LEU A 26 -1.35 -17.27 -4.03
N SER A 27 -0.89 -18.28 -3.30
CA SER A 27 -1.75 -19.32 -2.71
C SER A 27 -2.80 -18.70 -1.80
N ARG A 28 -2.38 -17.74 -0.97
CA ARG A 28 -3.26 -16.98 -0.08
C ARG A 28 -4.28 -16.17 -0.87
N LEU A 29 -3.86 -15.39 -1.85
CA LEU A 29 -4.73 -14.58 -2.71
C LEU A 29 -5.76 -15.43 -3.48
N ARG A 30 -5.41 -16.66 -3.87
CA ARG A 30 -6.31 -17.55 -4.62
C ARG A 30 -7.32 -18.30 -3.76
N THR A 31 -6.89 -18.80 -2.61
CA THR A 31 -7.62 -19.84 -1.87
C THR A 31 -7.80 -19.54 -0.38
N GLY A 32 -7.20 -18.46 0.13
CA GLY A 32 -7.16 -18.18 1.55
C GLY A 32 -6.22 -19.10 2.34
N THR A 33 -5.49 -20.02 1.67
CA THR A 33 -4.58 -20.97 2.33
C THR A 33 -3.53 -20.22 3.14
N PRO A 34 -3.40 -20.47 4.46
CA PRO A 34 -2.40 -19.80 5.28
C PRO A 34 -0.97 -20.25 4.88
N PRO A 35 0.01 -19.33 4.88
CA PRO A 35 1.41 -19.69 4.65
C PRO A 35 1.96 -20.55 5.78
N GLY A 36 3.01 -21.32 5.48
CA GLY A 36 3.74 -22.08 6.50
C GLY A 36 4.48 -21.15 7.49
N PRO A 37 4.78 -21.61 8.72
CA PRO A 37 5.51 -20.84 9.72
C PRO A 37 6.83 -20.26 9.21
N ASP A 38 7.64 -21.06 8.50
CA ASP A 38 8.95 -20.63 7.98
C ASP A 38 8.84 -19.43 7.01
N VAL A 39 7.76 -19.37 6.21
CA VAL A 39 7.50 -18.24 5.30
C VAL A 39 7.18 -16.97 6.09
N LEU A 40 6.42 -17.11 7.18
CA LEU A 40 6.10 -15.99 8.07
C LEU A 40 7.35 -15.52 8.82
N ASP A 41 8.21 -16.43 9.28
CA ASP A 41 9.46 -16.09 9.96
C ASP A 41 10.40 -15.30 9.04
N VAL A 42 10.46 -15.65 7.75
CA VAL A 42 11.19 -14.88 6.73
C VAL A 42 10.58 -13.50 6.54
N ALA A 43 9.26 -13.41 6.37
CA ALA A 43 8.56 -12.14 6.15
C ALA A 43 8.62 -11.20 7.38
N GLU A 44 8.64 -11.75 8.59
CA GLU A 44 8.74 -11.00 9.85
C GLU A 44 10.20 -10.70 10.26
N GLY A 45 11.18 -11.27 9.55
CA GLY A 45 12.61 -11.16 9.85
C GLY A 45 13.11 -9.71 9.81
N GLY A 46 14.09 -9.41 10.66
CA GLY A 46 14.77 -8.10 10.69
C GLY A 46 14.00 -6.97 11.39
N GLN A 47 12.85 -7.25 12.01
CA GLN A 47 12.13 -6.23 12.80
C GLN A 47 12.96 -5.79 14.01
N LEU A 48 13.04 -4.48 14.22
CA LEU A 48 13.73 -3.91 15.38
C LEU A 48 12.89 -4.09 16.66
N PRO A 49 13.52 -4.03 17.86
CA PRO A 49 12.82 -4.22 19.14
C PRO A 49 11.68 -3.23 19.40
N ASP A 50 11.73 -2.04 18.81
CA ASP A 50 10.70 -1.00 18.91
C ASP A 50 9.49 -1.25 17.98
N GLY A 51 9.61 -2.20 17.05
CA GLY A 51 8.54 -2.65 16.17
C GLY A 51 8.67 -2.19 14.72
N GLY A 52 9.52 -1.23 14.39
CA GLY A 52 9.74 -0.84 13.00
C GLY A 52 10.69 -1.79 12.27
N TRP A 53 10.68 -1.75 10.93
CA TRP A 53 11.70 -2.39 10.11
C TRP A 53 12.72 -1.36 9.60
N PRO A 54 14.01 -1.71 9.55
CA PRO A 54 15.02 -0.83 8.99
C PRO A 54 14.95 -0.78 7.46
N ALA A 55 15.44 0.31 6.86
CA ALA A 55 15.51 0.47 5.40
C ALA A 55 16.41 -0.56 4.69
N TYR A 56 17.35 -1.16 5.42
CA TYR A 56 18.24 -2.21 4.95
C TYR A 56 18.46 -3.25 6.05
N LEU A 57 18.79 -4.49 5.68
CA LEU A 57 18.76 -5.67 6.56
C LEU A 57 19.54 -5.51 7.88
N GLU A 58 20.67 -4.82 7.85
CA GLU A 58 21.54 -4.59 9.03
C GLU A 58 21.35 -3.21 9.68
N GLY A 59 20.32 -2.47 9.26
CA GLY A 59 20.01 -1.15 9.78
C GLY A 59 19.58 -1.18 11.24
N LYS A 60 19.95 -0.14 11.97
CA LYS A 60 19.63 0.02 13.41
C LYS A 60 18.55 1.04 13.68
N VAL A 61 18.07 1.70 12.62
CA VAL A 61 17.06 2.74 12.66
C VAL A 61 15.89 2.25 11.83
N ALA A 62 14.71 2.23 12.44
CA ALA A 62 13.47 1.88 11.74
C ALA A 62 13.13 2.95 10.72
N SER A 63 12.66 2.52 9.54
CA SER A 63 12.17 3.38 8.48
C SER A 63 10.65 3.27 8.36
N VAL A 64 9.99 4.42 8.19
CA VAL A 64 8.54 4.48 7.94
C VAL A 64 8.20 3.77 6.64
N ASP A 65 8.93 4.06 5.56
CA ASP A 65 8.73 3.47 4.23
C ASP A 65 8.91 1.95 4.26
N ALA A 66 10.04 1.48 4.79
CA ALA A 66 10.35 0.05 4.87
C ALA A 66 9.36 -0.71 5.75
N THR A 67 8.89 -0.08 6.84
CA THR A 67 7.84 -0.66 7.68
C THR A 67 6.53 -0.80 6.92
N CYS A 68 6.12 0.21 6.15
CA CYS A 68 4.92 0.15 5.31
C CYS A 68 5.05 -0.91 4.21
N PHE A 69 6.22 -1.02 3.58
CA PHE A 69 6.52 -2.07 2.60
C PHE A 69 6.34 -3.47 3.21
N ARG A 70 6.89 -3.73 4.41
CA ARG A 70 6.73 -5.01 5.11
C ARG A 70 5.28 -5.29 5.49
N LEU A 71 4.50 -4.28 5.88
CA LEU A 71 3.07 -4.44 6.12
C LEU A 71 2.31 -4.88 4.87
N ALA A 72 2.72 -4.42 3.68
CA ALA A 72 2.13 -4.86 2.41
C ALA A 72 2.35 -6.36 2.15
N GLU A 73 3.58 -6.83 2.36
CA GLU A 73 3.91 -8.26 2.21
C GLU A 73 3.14 -9.12 3.23
N LEU A 74 3.08 -8.67 4.48
CA LEU A 74 2.33 -9.37 5.52
C LEU A 74 0.82 -9.36 5.24
N ASP A 75 0.25 -8.29 4.68
CA ASP A 75 -1.16 -8.27 4.28
C ASP A 75 -1.46 -9.30 3.19
N ASP A 76 -0.60 -9.43 2.17
CA ASP A 76 -0.74 -10.46 1.12
C ASP A 76 -0.67 -11.89 1.67
N LEU A 77 0.09 -12.10 2.74
CA LEU A 77 0.17 -13.36 3.47
C LEU A 77 -1.01 -13.58 4.44
N GLY A 78 -1.91 -12.59 4.59
CA GLY A 78 -2.99 -12.60 5.56
C GLY A 78 -2.49 -12.51 7.02
N ALA A 79 -1.33 -11.90 7.21
CA ALA A 79 -0.57 -11.81 8.45
C ALA A 79 -0.64 -10.41 9.11
N ILE A 80 -1.42 -9.47 8.59
CA ILE A 80 -1.57 -8.12 9.16
C ILE A 80 -2.04 -8.12 10.63
N GLY A 81 -2.73 -9.18 11.05
CA GLY A 81 -3.17 -9.39 12.43
C GLY A 81 -2.13 -10.01 13.37
N ARG A 82 -0.94 -10.41 12.90
CA ARG A 82 0.09 -11.09 13.71
C ARG A 82 0.84 -10.15 14.65
N PRO A 83 1.51 -10.68 15.70
CA PRO A 83 2.22 -9.85 16.67
C PRO A 83 3.27 -8.90 16.05
N ALA A 84 4.02 -9.34 15.04
CA ALA A 84 5.01 -8.50 14.37
C ALA A 84 4.35 -7.29 13.66
N ALA A 85 3.33 -7.53 12.84
CA ALA A 85 2.55 -6.48 12.18
C ALA A 85 1.93 -5.51 13.20
N ARG A 86 1.35 -6.02 14.30
CA ARG A 86 0.77 -5.18 15.35
C ARG A 86 1.81 -4.25 16.00
N ARG A 87 3.01 -4.75 16.30
CA ARG A 87 4.10 -3.91 16.83
C ARG A 87 4.49 -2.80 15.86
N ALA A 88 4.56 -3.10 14.57
CA ALA A 88 4.85 -2.10 13.55
C ALA A 88 3.75 -1.04 13.41
N LEU A 89 2.49 -1.46 13.47
CA LEU A 89 1.36 -0.52 13.46
C LEU A 89 1.33 0.35 14.72
N ASP A 90 1.59 -0.23 15.89
CA ASP A 90 1.70 0.51 17.14
C ASP A 90 2.90 1.49 17.09
N TRP A 91 4.02 1.08 16.48
CA TRP A 91 5.19 1.94 16.23
C TRP A 91 4.87 3.10 15.28
N LEU A 92 4.20 2.84 14.14
CA LEU A 92 3.76 3.88 13.22
C LEU A 92 2.85 4.89 13.93
N ALA A 93 1.87 4.41 14.69
CA ALA A 93 0.96 5.26 15.45
C ALA A 93 1.69 6.14 16.48
N PHE A 94 2.70 5.58 17.15
CA PHE A 94 3.53 6.32 18.11
C PHE A 94 4.43 7.38 17.45
N ARG A 95 4.87 7.14 16.20
CA ARG A 95 5.78 8.02 15.44
C ARG A 95 5.10 9.22 14.78
N GLN A 96 3.77 9.34 14.84
CA GLN A 96 3.07 10.46 14.24
C GLN A 96 3.56 11.80 14.80
N LEU A 97 3.85 12.74 13.91
CA LEU A 97 4.29 14.10 14.25
C LEU A 97 3.10 14.94 14.78
N PRO A 98 3.36 16.05 15.51
CA PRO A 98 2.29 16.89 16.06
C PRO A 98 1.33 17.49 15.02
N ASP A 99 1.76 17.60 13.76
CA ASP A 99 0.95 18.07 12.64
C ASP A 99 0.13 16.95 11.96
N GLY A 100 0.16 15.74 12.51
CA GLY A 100 -0.51 14.56 11.98
C GLY A 100 0.27 13.83 10.88
N GLY A 101 1.47 14.31 10.51
CA GLY A 101 2.30 13.73 9.46
C GLY A 101 3.28 12.66 9.93
N TRP A 102 4.02 12.11 8.97
CA TRP A 102 5.17 11.24 9.18
C TRP A 102 6.35 11.70 8.33
N GLU A 103 7.55 11.51 8.87
CA GLU A 103 8.81 11.66 8.17
C GLU A 103 9.75 10.51 8.57
N GLU A 104 10.75 10.26 7.75
CA GLU A 104 11.85 9.37 8.14
C GLU A 104 12.69 9.98 9.25
N ASP A 105 13.41 9.12 9.98
CA ASP A 105 14.39 9.58 10.95
C ASP A 105 15.53 10.35 10.25
N ALA A 106 15.95 11.47 10.83
CA ALA A 106 17.03 12.30 10.28
C ALA A 106 18.34 11.52 10.10
N ALA A 107 18.59 10.47 10.88
CA ALA A 107 19.75 9.59 10.73
C ALA A 107 19.76 8.82 9.39
N LEU A 108 18.64 8.73 8.69
CA LEU A 108 18.53 8.08 7.38
C LEU A 108 18.81 9.02 6.21
N ALA A 109 19.01 10.33 6.45
CA ALA A 109 19.07 11.35 5.39
C ALA A 109 20.09 11.06 4.29
N ASP A 110 21.26 10.51 4.64
CA ASP A 110 22.34 10.24 3.69
C ASP A 110 22.07 9.03 2.77
N THR A 111 21.16 8.14 3.19
CA THR A 111 20.86 6.88 2.49
C THR A 111 19.44 6.78 1.99
N ALA A 112 18.57 7.69 2.41
CA ALA A 112 17.16 7.67 2.05
C ALA A 112 16.97 7.97 0.57
N PRO A 113 16.13 7.19 -0.15
CA PRO A 113 15.72 7.55 -1.49
C PRO A 113 14.90 8.84 -1.48
N GLU A 114 14.69 9.44 -2.65
CA GLU A 114 14.00 10.74 -2.77
C GLU A 114 12.60 10.73 -2.13
N TRP A 115 11.85 9.64 -2.24
CA TRP A 115 10.50 9.52 -1.69
C TRP A 115 10.43 9.33 -0.18
N ALA A 116 11.57 9.10 0.47
CA ALA A 116 11.67 8.92 1.91
C ALA A 116 12.68 9.88 2.55
N ARG A 117 13.11 10.93 1.83
CA ARG A 117 14.11 11.87 2.34
C ARG A 117 13.57 12.66 3.55
N PRO A 118 14.21 12.58 4.74
CA PRO A 118 13.82 13.38 5.90
C PRO A 118 13.85 14.89 5.61
N GLY A 119 12.84 15.62 6.10
CA GLY A 119 12.70 17.07 5.90
C GLY A 119 12.31 17.52 4.48
N ASP A 120 12.15 16.60 3.53
CA ASP A 120 11.59 16.91 2.21
C ASP A 120 10.04 16.91 2.27
N PRO A 121 9.37 18.01 1.89
CA PRO A 121 7.90 18.10 1.98
C PRO A 121 7.15 17.09 1.12
N GLU A 122 7.68 16.73 -0.06
CA GLU A 122 7.06 15.76 -0.95
C GLU A 122 7.17 14.36 -0.37
N ALA A 123 8.34 14.00 0.17
CA ALA A 123 8.56 12.74 0.90
C ALA A 123 7.67 12.65 2.15
N GLY A 124 7.62 13.72 2.95
CA GLY A 124 6.75 13.77 4.14
C GLY A 124 5.27 13.60 3.80
N PHE A 125 4.79 14.13 2.68
CA PHE A 125 3.42 13.87 2.21
C PHE A 125 3.21 12.40 1.84
N TYR A 126 4.15 11.80 1.09
CA TYR A 126 4.08 10.37 0.74
C TYR A 126 4.08 9.46 1.97
N LEU A 127 5.01 9.67 2.90
CA LEU A 127 5.12 8.88 4.13
C LEU A 127 3.87 9.04 5.01
N THR A 128 3.29 10.24 5.06
CA THR A 128 2.00 10.47 5.73
C THR A 128 0.89 9.61 5.11
N ALA A 129 0.76 9.63 3.77
CA ALA A 129 -0.25 8.86 3.07
C ALA A 129 -0.05 7.35 3.26
N ASN A 130 1.20 6.87 3.20
CA ASN A 130 1.55 5.46 3.32
C ASN A 130 1.29 4.92 4.73
N ALA A 131 1.79 5.61 5.77
CA ALA A 131 1.56 5.23 7.16
C ALA A 131 0.07 5.25 7.52
N ALA A 132 -0.64 6.32 7.14
CA ALA A 132 -2.06 6.46 7.39
C ALA A 132 -2.89 5.38 6.67
N PHE A 133 -2.50 4.98 5.46
CA PHE A 133 -3.14 3.90 4.73
C PHE A 133 -3.02 2.57 5.49
N TRP A 134 -1.84 2.21 5.98
CA TRP A 134 -1.67 0.94 6.72
C TRP A 134 -2.37 0.94 8.08
N LEU A 135 -2.39 2.07 8.79
CA LEU A 135 -3.19 2.21 10.01
C LEU A 135 -4.69 2.11 9.73
N THR A 136 -5.14 2.63 8.59
CA THR A 136 -6.53 2.46 8.11
C THR A 136 -6.84 1.00 7.84
N VAL A 137 -5.98 0.29 7.11
CA VAL A 137 -6.11 -1.15 6.83
C VAL A 137 -6.14 -1.97 8.11
N ALA A 138 -5.25 -1.67 9.06
CA ALA A 138 -5.24 -2.36 10.35
C ALA A 138 -6.52 -2.12 11.16
N GLY A 139 -7.08 -0.91 11.09
CA GLY A 139 -8.36 -0.57 11.70
C GLY A 139 -9.55 -1.35 11.14
N LEU A 140 -9.45 -1.93 9.94
CA LEU A 140 -10.47 -2.80 9.35
C LEU A 140 -10.35 -4.24 9.87
N ASP A 141 -9.13 -4.80 9.89
CA ASP A 141 -8.98 -6.26 10.01
C ASP A 141 -8.15 -6.74 11.21
N ALA A 142 -7.18 -5.95 11.68
CA ALA A 142 -6.23 -6.38 12.71
C ALA A 142 -6.60 -5.85 14.11
N ARG A 143 -7.16 -4.65 14.14
CA ARG A 143 -7.47 -3.86 15.32
C ARG A 143 -8.79 -3.10 15.12
N ALA A 144 -9.78 -3.81 14.57
CA ALA A 144 -11.15 -3.30 14.53
C ALA A 144 -11.55 -2.82 15.92
N ALA A 145 -12.14 -1.65 15.96
CA ALA A 145 -12.88 -1.22 17.11
C ALA A 145 -13.96 -2.28 17.39
N GLY A 146 -14.15 -2.66 18.66
CA GLY A 146 -15.09 -3.73 19.03
C GLY A 146 -16.50 -3.47 18.49
N PRO A 147 -17.46 -4.42 18.60
CA PRO A 147 -18.75 -4.33 17.91
C PRO A 147 -19.61 -3.09 18.23
N LEU A 148 -19.25 -2.30 19.24
CA LEU A 148 -19.92 -1.08 19.68
C LEU A 148 -19.14 0.21 19.36
N ASP A 149 -17.93 0.11 18.84
CA ASP A 149 -17.10 1.25 18.45
C ASP A 149 -16.99 1.27 16.92
N HIS A 150 -17.71 2.23 16.33
CA HIS A 150 -17.86 2.36 14.88
C HIS A 150 -16.88 3.35 14.27
N ARG A 151 -15.87 3.80 15.03
CA ARG A 151 -14.90 4.77 14.53
C ARG A 151 -14.09 4.16 13.38
N VAL A 152 -13.99 4.93 12.30
CA VAL A 152 -13.13 4.61 11.16
C VAL A 152 -11.67 4.59 11.62
N GLY A 153 -10.96 3.49 11.35
CA GLY A 153 -9.55 3.31 11.73
C GLY A 153 -9.36 2.51 13.03
N GLY A 154 -10.44 2.02 13.65
CA GLY A 154 -10.36 1.12 14.80
C GLY A 154 -9.61 1.74 15.98
N VAL A 155 -8.68 0.99 16.58
CA VAL A 155 -7.83 1.52 17.67
C VAL A 155 -6.98 2.73 17.27
N TYR A 156 -6.74 2.92 15.96
CA TYR A 156 -5.93 4.00 15.41
C TYR A 156 -6.77 5.18 14.89
N ALA A 157 -8.07 5.21 15.14
CA ALA A 157 -8.99 6.21 14.56
C ALA A 157 -8.52 7.67 14.73
N GLY A 158 -8.03 8.05 15.92
CA GLY A 158 -7.52 9.40 16.16
C GLY A 158 -6.27 9.74 15.34
N VAL A 159 -5.36 8.76 15.20
CA VAL A 159 -4.12 8.89 14.45
C VAL A 159 -4.42 9.03 12.95
N VAL A 160 -5.29 8.18 12.42
CA VAL A 160 -5.71 8.24 11.01
C VAL A 160 -6.45 9.54 10.71
N HIS A 161 -7.30 10.02 11.62
CA HIS A 161 -8.02 11.28 11.44
C HIS A 161 -7.07 12.48 11.38
N ALA A 162 -6.08 12.56 12.29
CA ALA A 162 -5.06 13.61 12.27
C ALA A 162 -4.25 13.59 10.95
N ALA A 163 -3.92 12.40 10.45
CA ALA A 163 -3.26 12.23 9.16
C ALA A 163 -4.11 12.73 8.00
N ALA A 164 -5.40 12.39 7.98
CA ALA A 164 -6.34 12.84 6.96
C ALA A 164 -6.44 14.37 6.91
N LEU A 165 -6.52 15.03 8.07
CA LEU A 165 -6.48 16.49 8.15
C LEU A 165 -5.16 17.07 7.61
N SER A 166 -4.02 16.45 7.95
CA SER A 166 -2.70 16.83 7.44
C SER A 166 -2.58 16.70 5.93
N LEU A 167 -3.15 15.64 5.34
CA LEU A 167 -3.17 15.43 3.90
C LEU A 167 -4.04 16.49 3.22
N VAL A 168 -5.27 16.70 3.70
CA VAL A 168 -6.21 17.68 3.11
C VAL A 168 -5.67 19.10 3.19
N ALA A 169 -5.01 19.48 4.28
CA ALA A 169 -4.39 20.79 4.43
C ALA A 169 -3.29 21.07 3.38
N ARG A 170 -2.72 20.03 2.78
CA ARG A 170 -1.64 20.11 1.79
C ARG A 170 -2.10 19.80 0.35
N LEU A 171 -3.37 19.46 0.14
CA LEU A 171 -3.92 19.29 -1.21
C LEU A 171 -4.05 20.63 -1.93
N ASN A 172 -3.80 20.62 -3.23
CA ASN A 172 -4.12 21.75 -4.07
C ASN A 172 -5.64 21.86 -4.26
N PRO A 173 -6.18 23.07 -4.51
CA PRO A 173 -7.63 23.26 -4.69
C PRO A 173 -8.25 22.42 -5.80
N ASP A 174 -7.47 22.04 -6.81
CA ASP A 174 -7.88 21.20 -7.94
C ASP A 174 -7.87 19.69 -7.64
N GLY A 175 -7.45 19.27 -6.45
CA GLY A 175 -7.34 17.87 -6.06
C GLY A 175 -5.98 17.22 -6.36
N SER A 176 -5.07 17.95 -7.01
CA SER A 176 -3.68 17.49 -7.14
C SER A 176 -2.96 17.58 -5.78
N TRP A 177 -1.87 16.84 -5.66
CA TRP A 177 -1.07 16.77 -4.45
C TRP A 177 0.41 17.04 -4.78
N PRO A 178 1.15 17.71 -3.89
CA PRO A 178 2.56 18.03 -4.10
C PRO A 178 3.45 16.86 -3.64
N SER A 179 3.36 15.71 -4.30
CA SER A 179 4.17 14.53 -3.95
C SER A 179 4.20 13.50 -5.09
N PHE A 180 4.94 12.41 -4.84
CA PHE A 180 5.01 11.22 -5.68
C PHE A 180 3.62 10.67 -6.00
N LEU A 181 3.50 10.02 -7.16
CA LEU A 181 2.21 9.55 -7.68
C LEU A 181 1.49 8.64 -6.67
N ALA A 182 2.25 7.80 -5.97
CA ALA A 182 1.70 6.85 -5.01
C ALA A 182 0.98 7.50 -3.82
N ALA A 183 1.40 8.70 -3.43
CA ALA A 183 0.74 9.42 -2.35
C ALA A 183 -0.72 9.73 -2.69
N GLY A 184 -1.06 9.88 -3.98
CA GLY A 184 -2.42 10.14 -4.44
C GLY A 184 -3.39 9.00 -4.09
N TRP A 185 -3.16 7.79 -4.58
CA TRP A 185 -4.11 6.69 -4.34
C TRP A 185 -4.14 6.25 -2.88
N LEU A 186 -3.03 6.35 -2.16
CA LEU A 186 -2.97 6.10 -0.72
C LEU A 186 -3.83 7.14 0.03
N SER A 187 -3.66 8.42 -0.29
CA SER A 187 -4.47 9.51 0.30
C SER A 187 -5.95 9.35 -0.04
N ALA A 188 -6.30 9.07 -1.31
CA ALA A 188 -7.67 8.83 -1.70
C ALA A 188 -8.30 7.69 -0.89
N GLY A 189 -7.56 6.59 -0.67
CA GLY A 189 -8.01 5.48 0.18
C GLY A 189 -8.25 5.89 1.63
N VAL A 190 -7.32 6.64 2.24
CA VAL A 190 -7.45 7.14 3.62
C VAL A 190 -8.66 8.07 3.75
N LEU A 191 -8.80 9.04 2.84
CA LEU A 191 -9.87 10.04 2.85
C LEU A 191 -11.24 9.41 2.59
N PHE A 192 -11.32 8.43 1.68
CA PHE A 192 -12.53 7.65 1.45
C PHE A 192 -13.01 6.98 2.74
N ARG A 193 -12.09 6.34 3.48
CA ARG A 193 -12.44 5.70 4.75
C ARG A 193 -12.86 6.71 5.80
N GLN A 194 -12.19 7.86 5.89
CA GLN A 194 -12.52 8.94 6.82
C GLN A 194 -13.77 9.74 6.41
N GLU A 195 -14.55 9.26 5.44
CA GLU A 195 -15.77 9.89 4.94
C GLU A 195 -15.55 11.32 4.35
N MET A 196 -14.30 11.64 4.02
CA MET A 196 -13.89 12.86 3.32
C MET A 196 -14.05 12.65 1.81
N PHE A 197 -15.28 12.32 1.40
CA PHE A 197 -15.60 11.83 0.06
C PHE A 197 -15.32 12.86 -1.04
N GLN A 198 -15.50 14.15 -0.74
CA GLN A 198 -15.24 15.23 -1.70
C GLN A 198 -13.75 15.29 -2.04
N GLU A 199 -12.88 15.27 -1.03
CA GLU A 199 -11.44 15.33 -1.16
C GLU A 199 -10.90 14.05 -1.84
N SER A 200 -11.38 12.88 -1.41
CA SER A 200 -11.08 11.61 -2.07
C SER A 200 -11.47 11.63 -3.55
N ALA A 201 -12.67 12.09 -3.89
CA ALA A 201 -13.15 12.13 -5.27
C ALA A 201 -12.30 13.05 -6.16
N ARG A 202 -11.85 14.20 -5.64
CA ARG A 202 -10.97 15.11 -6.39
C ARG A 202 -9.62 14.46 -6.72
N ILE A 203 -9.01 13.77 -5.77
CA ILE A 203 -7.77 13.01 -6.01
C ILE A 203 -8.02 11.91 -7.04
N GLN A 204 -9.14 11.18 -6.95
CA GLN A 204 -9.47 10.13 -7.91
C GLN A 204 -9.67 10.66 -9.34
N VAL A 205 -10.28 11.85 -9.50
CA VAL A 205 -10.36 12.54 -10.81
C VAL A 205 -8.96 12.80 -11.36
N ALA A 206 -8.08 13.42 -10.57
CA ALA A 206 -6.71 13.71 -10.99
C ALA A 206 -5.90 12.43 -11.31
N LEU A 207 -6.09 11.34 -10.55
CA LEU A 207 -5.48 10.04 -10.83
C LEU A 207 -5.97 9.47 -12.16
N ALA A 208 -7.28 9.53 -12.42
CA ALA A 208 -7.86 8.89 -13.58
C ALA A 208 -7.58 9.58 -14.90
N GLU A 209 -7.22 10.86 -14.87
CA GLU A 209 -6.65 11.58 -16.02
C GLU A 209 -5.24 11.06 -16.37
N ARG A 210 -4.53 10.48 -15.40
CA ARG A 210 -3.15 10.00 -15.54
C ARG A 210 -3.04 8.51 -15.81
N ILE A 211 -4.08 7.70 -15.54
CA ILE A 211 -4.05 6.22 -15.66
C ILE A 211 -3.52 5.73 -17.01
N ALA A 212 -3.86 6.42 -18.10
CA ALA A 212 -3.42 6.02 -19.45
C ALA A 212 -1.89 6.03 -19.62
N ASP A 213 -1.21 6.94 -18.91
CA ASP A 213 0.23 7.15 -18.99
C ASP A 213 0.99 6.47 -17.85
N MET A 214 0.29 5.90 -16.87
CA MET A 214 0.92 5.15 -15.78
C MET A 214 1.52 3.83 -16.28
N SER A 215 2.61 3.43 -15.63
CA SER A 215 3.16 2.08 -15.70
C SER A 215 2.13 1.06 -15.19
N PRO A 216 2.17 -0.19 -15.68
CA PRO A 216 1.29 -1.23 -15.19
C PRO A 216 1.43 -1.50 -13.69
N ALA A 217 2.65 -1.41 -13.14
CA ALA A 217 2.91 -1.55 -11.71
C ALA A 217 2.17 -0.49 -10.88
N ASN A 218 2.22 0.79 -11.29
CA ASN A 218 1.50 1.86 -10.60
C ASN A 218 -0.02 1.69 -10.69
N VAL A 219 -0.54 1.25 -11.83
CA VAL A 219 -1.98 0.98 -12.00
C VAL A 219 -2.43 -0.19 -11.11
N ALA A 220 -1.61 -1.23 -11.01
CA ALA A 220 -1.85 -2.36 -10.11
C ALA A 220 -1.90 -1.90 -8.65
N TRP A 221 -0.93 -1.11 -8.21
CA TRP A 221 -0.89 -0.55 -6.85
C TRP A 221 -2.09 0.35 -6.54
N LEU A 222 -2.44 1.25 -7.45
CA LEU A 222 -3.62 2.11 -7.33
C LEU A 222 -4.88 1.27 -7.10
N ALA A 223 -5.13 0.29 -7.98
CA ALA A 223 -6.34 -0.51 -7.92
C ALA A 223 -6.38 -1.44 -6.70
N ALA A 224 -5.26 -2.09 -6.38
CA ALA A 224 -5.14 -2.94 -5.20
C ALA A 224 -5.36 -2.15 -3.91
N SER A 225 -4.81 -0.94 -3.79
CA SER A 225 -4.93 -0.10 -2.60
C SER A 225 -6.36 0.38 -2.38
N LEU A 226 -7.03 0.88 -3.42
CA LEU A 226 -8.41 1.37 -3.31
C LEU A 226 -9.40 0.24 -3.02
N ARG A 227 -9.24 -0.93 -3.68
CA ARG A 227 -10.04 -2.12 -3.34
C ARG A 227 -9.82 -2.58 -1.91
N ARG A 228 -8.58 -2.53 -1.43
CA ARG A 228 -8.22 -2.99 -0.09
C ARG A 228 -8.96 -2.25 1.02
N VAL A 229 -9.30 -0.98 0.78
CA VAL A 229 -10.09 -0.14 1.68
C VAL A 229 -11.59 -0.10 1.32
N GLY A 230 -12.03 -0.96 0.40
CA GLY A 230 -13.45 -1.16 0.10
C GLY A 230 -14.06 -0.14 -0.86
N VAL A 231 -13.25 0.48 -1.74
CA VAL A 231 -13.80 1.14 -2.93
C VAL A 231 -14.43 0.07 -3.82
N ASP A 232 -15.67 0.30 -4.26
CA ASP A 232 -16.47 -0.65 -5.01
C ASP A 232 -15.81 -1.01 -6.35
N GLU A 233 -15.80 -2.29 -6.73
CA GLU A 233 -15.15 -2.76 -7.97
C GLU A 233 -15.75 -2.17 -9.26
N GLN A 234 -16.98 -1.66 -9.21
CA GLN A 234 -17.65 -0.96 -10.30
C GLN A 234 -17.39 0.55 -10.27
N ASP A 235 -16.65 1.05 -9.28
CA ASP A 235 -16.18 2.42 -9.27
C ASP A 235 -15.38 2.68 -10.55
N TRP A 236 -15.68 3.80 -11.18
CA TRP A 236 -15.16 4.19 -12.49
C TRP A 236 -13.63 4.24 -12.52
N ILE A 237 -12.95 4.54 -11.40
CA ILE A 237 -11.49 4.52 -11.34
C ILE A 237 -10.93 3.09 -11.41
N LEU A 238 -11.57 2.13 -10.72
CA LEU A 238 -11.18 0.72 -10.73
C LEU A 238 -11.49 0.06 -12.07
N VAL A 239 -12.62 0.42 -12.70
CA VAL A 239 -12.95 -0.02 -14.06
C VAL A 239 -11.90 0.47 -15.06
N ARG A 240 -11.45 1.74 -14.97
CA ARG A 240 -10.37 2.28 -15.81
C ARG A 240 -9.03 1.59 -15.55
N ALA A 241 -8.68 1.37 -14.29
CA ALA A 241 -7.45 0.68 -13.92
C ALA A 241 -7.43 -0.76 -14.47
N ARG A 242 -8.52 -1.51 -14.32
CA ARG A 242 -8.63 -2.87 -14.87
C ARG A 242 -8.50 -2.90 -16.39
N ARG A 243 -9.09 -1.92 -17.09
CA ARG A 243 -8.92 -1.79 -18.53
C ARG A 243 -7.44 -1.57 -18.90
N ARG A 244 -6.76 -0.66 -18.20
CA ARG A 244 -5.34 -0.38 -18.43
C ARG A 244 -4.45 -1.58 -18.12
N LEU A 245 -4.74 -2.35 -17.08
CA LEU A 245 -4.05 -3.61 -16.79
C LEU A 245 -4.23 -4.63 -17.92
N ALA A 246 -5.44 -4.73 -18.48
CA ALA A 246 -5.70 -5.63 -19.61
C ALA A 246 -4.95 -5.20 -20.89
N GLU A 247 -4.79 -3.91 -21.11
CA GLU A 247 -4.05 -3.36 -22.27
C GLU A 247 -2.53 -3.52 -22.14
N THR A 248 -2.01 -3.68 -20.93
CA THR A 248 -0.57 -3.73 -20.62
C THR A 248 -0.09 -5.12 -20.17
N GLN A 249 -0.97 -6.11 -20.08
CA GLN A 249 -0.58 -7.48 -19.75
C GLN A 249 0.26 -8.07 -20.89
N ARG A 250 1.42 -8.63 -20.55
CA ARG A 250 2.29 -9.30 -21.51
C ARG A 250 1.74 -10.66 -21.91
N SER A 251 2.24 -11.18 -23.04
CA SER A 251 1.82 -12.50 -23.57
C SER A 251 2.17 -13.69 -22.65
N ASP A 252 3.13 -13.53 -21.74
CA ASP A 252 3.48 -14.51 -20.70
C ASP A 252 2.58 -14.41 -19.45
N GLY A 253 1.64 -13.46 -19.42
CA GLY A 253 0.70 -13.21 -18.34
C GLY A 253 1.19 -12.21 -17.29
N GLY A 254 2.46 -11.78 -17.33
CA GLY A 254 3.05 -10.87 -16.36
C GLY A 254 2.84 -9.39 -16.71
N TRP A 255 3.22 -8.53 -15.76
CA TRP A 255 3.36 -7.08 -15.94
C TRP A 255 4.78 -6.63 -15.60
N GLU A 256 5.24 -5.57 -16.27
CA GLU A 256 6.53 -4.97 -16.01
C GLU A 256 6.53 -4.20 -14.69
N SER A 257 7.61 -4.35 -13.91
CA SER A 257 7.90 -3.51 -12.76
C SER A 257 8.74 -2.29 -13.13
N ASP A 258 8.48 -1.16 -12.46
CA ASP A 258 9.32 0.04 -12.57
C ASP A 258 10.71 -0.17 -11.91
N ASP A 259 10.84 -1.17 -11.03
CA ASP A 259 12.10 -1.52 -10.33
C ASP A 259 12.97 -2.53 -11.10
N GLY A 260 12.51 -2.96 -12.29
CA GLY A 260 13.19 -3.90 -13.17
C GLY A 260 12.63 -5.33 -13.13
N HIS A 261 13.05 -6.13 -14.11
CA HIS A 261 12.44 -7.44 -14.42
C HIS A 261 12.43 -8.45 -13.27
N GLN A 262 13.39 -8.37 -12.34
CA GLN A 262 13.39 -9.25 -11.17
C GLN A 262 12.19 -9.02 -10.23
N PHE A 263 11.51 -7.88 -10.35
CA PHE A 263 10.32 -7.54 -9.58
C PHE A 263 9.01 -7.69 -10.36
N ASP A 264 9.04 -8.21 -11.59
CA ASP A 264 7.84 -8.45 -12.40
C ASP A 264 6.85 -9.38 -11.68
N VAL A 265 7.35 -10.33 -10.88
CA VAL A 265 6.51 -11.22 -10.04
C VAL A 265 5.73 -10.39 -9.02
N HIS A 266 6.36 -9.40 -8.40
CA HIS A 266 5.71 -8.53 -7.43
C HIS A 266 4.63 -7.68 -8.10
N ALA A 267 4.94 -7.05 -9.24
CA ALA A 267 3.96 -6.30 -10.01
C ALA A 267 2.77 -7.18 -10.43
N THR A 268 3.04 -8.43 -10.81
CA THR A 268 2.00 -9.40 -11.21
C THR A 268 1.12 -9.84 -10.03
N LEU A 269 1.70 -10.08 -8.84
CA LEU A 269 0.94 -10.36 -7.62
C LEU A 269 0.02 -9.19 -7.26
N THR A 270 0.51 -7.96 -7.35
CA THR A 270 -0.28 -6.75 -7.10
C THR A 270 -1.40 -6.61 -8.14
N ALA A 271 -1.15 -6.93 -9.41
CA ALA A 271 -2.19 -6.90 -10.45
C ALA A 271 -3.27 -7.97 -10.23
N ILE A 272 -2.90 -9.17 -9.76
CA ILE A 272 -3.87 -10.21 -9.35
C ILE A 272 -4.74 -9.69 -8.20
N ARG A 273 -4.14 -9.04 -7.20
CA ARG A 273 -4.85 -8.42 -6.06
C ARG A 273 -5.75 -7.26 -6.49
N ALA A 274 -5.35 -6.48 -7.49
CA ALA A 274 -6.20 -5.44 -8.07
C ALA A 274 -7.46 -6.02 -8.75
N CYS A 275 -7.40 -7.26 -9.23
CA CYS A 275 -8.48 -7.87 -9.99
C CYS A 275 -9.38 -8.82 -9.17
N ARG A 276 -8.94 -9.26 -7.99
CA ARG A 276 -9.65 -10.22 -7.11
C ARG A 276 -10.04 -9.59 -5.78
#